data_AF-A0A7C8ZLF4-F1
#
_entry.id   AF-A0A7C8ZLF4-F1
#
_cell.length_a   1.000
_cell.length_b   1.000
_cell.length_c   1.000
_cell.angle_alpha   90.00
_cell.angle_beta   90.00
_cell.angle_gamma   90.00
#
_symmetry.space_group_name_H-M   'P 1'
#
loop_
_entity.id
_entity.type
_entity.pdbx_description
1 polymer ?
#
loop_
_entity_poly.entity_id
_entity_poly.type
_entity_poly.pdbx_seq_one_letter_code
_entity_poly.pdbx_strand_id
1 'polypeptide(L)'
;IRRLEERNRQLELQMEEKVKEIVEIKQRSLAEENQKTLEVLKEREQSLQDQLRQAKDSVATMQKLHELAQSQLFELRAQSEEDRAAKQSELTLLMDEVERAQSRLLSLEREKGLLRSQLQSANEESESKKGDTVDSSSILENSLNAKEKIISELNMELHNVEITLSNEREQHINEMKKLKSLLNEKETALDELRKELQARPTAKLVEDLRKKVKILQAVGYNSIEAEDWEVATSGEEMSKLESLLLDKNKKMEHELTQLKVKLSEKGSLLEAAEAKVSELTGKVDEQQKLIQKLEDDILKGYSSKDRRVSLFDDWDLSESVSAEPSESSEQKHISVDQDQNSMLKVICNQRDRFRARLRETEEEVRQLKDKIRALTEELEKTKADNVKLYGKIRYVQDYNHEKVVSRGSKRSPEDLESGDVESKYKKMYEEDINPFAAFSKKERDQRYKELGLRDKITLTSGRFLLGNKYARTFAFFYTIGLHVLVFTCLYRMSALSHLSHGSEEIAEPTLLTHAL
;
A
#
# COMPACT_ATOMS: atom_id res chain seq x y z
N ILE A 1 -5.72 45.65 -67.53
CA ILE A 1 -7.04 45.04 -67.34
C ILE A 1 -6.97 43.54 -67.62
N ARG A 2 -6.87 43.07 -68.89
CA ARG A 2 -6.77 41.62 -69.21
C ARG A 2 -5.74 40.78 -68.42
N ARG A 3 -4.50 41.26 -68.26
CA ARG A 3 -3.47 40.55 -67.46
C ARG A 3 -3.81 40.45 -65.97
N LEU A 4 -4.54 41.43 -65.43
CA LEU A 4 -4.99 41.40 -64.04
C LEU A 4 -6.18 40.46 -63.88
N GLU A 5 -7.10 40.44 -64.85
CA GLU A 5 -8.21 39.47 -64.90
C GLU A 5 -7.68 38.03 -64.99
N GLU A 6 -6.66 37.79 -65.81
CA GLU A 6 -6.04 36.47 -65.94
C GLU A 6 -5.29 36.04 -64.67
N ARG A 7 -4.58 36.97 -64.01
CA ARG A 7 -3.94 36.69 -62.71
C ARG A 7 -4.97 36.44 -61.61
N ASN A 8 -6.08 37.17 -61.60
CA ASN A 8 -7.15 36.96 -60.62
C ASN A 8 -7.81 35.60 -60.83
N ARG A 9 -8.08 35.23 -62.10
CA ARG A 9 -8.59 33.90 -62.46
C ARG A 9 -7.62 32.77 -62.07
N GLN A 10 -6.31 32.97 -62.22
CA GLN A 10 -5.30 32.00 -61.78
C GLN A 10 -5.29 31.86 -60.25
N LEU A 11 -5.40 32.97 -59.51
CA LEU A 11 -5.48 32.93 -58.05
C LEU A 11 -6.78 32.27 -57.57
N GLU A 12 -7.91 32.53 -58.23
CA GLU A 12 -9.18 31.88 -57.97
C GLU A 12 -9.08 30.36 -58.20
N LEU A 13 -8.50 29.92 -59.32
CA LEU A 13 -8.27 28.49 -59.59
C LEU A 13 -7.36 27.85 -58.55
N GLN A 14 -6.27 28.50 -58.15
CA GLN A 14 -5.39 28.00 -57.10
C GLN A 14 -6.08 27.94 -55.73
N MET A 15 -6.96 28.89 -55.43
CA MET A 15 -7.77 28.85 -54.21
C MET A 15 -8.80 27.72 -54.27
N GLU A 16 -9.46 27.52 -55.40
CA GLU A 16 -10.40 26.41 -55.60
C GLU A 16 -9.70 25.04 -55.48
N GLU A 17 -8.50 24.88 -56.04
CA GLU A 17 -7.69 23.67 -55.91
C GLU A 17 -7.30 23.42 -54.45
N LYS A 18 -6.81 24.43 -53.74
CA LYS A 18 -6.49 24.31 -52.30
C LYS A 18 -7.71 23.99 -51.46
N VAL A 19 -8.87 24.59 -51.75
CA VAL A 19 -10.12 24.28 -51.04
C VAL A 19 -10.55 22.85 -51.32
N LYS A 20 -10.45 22.37 -52.57
CA LYS A 20 -10.72 20.96 -52.91
C LYS A 20 -9.79 20.02 -52.17
N GLU A 21 -8.48 20.30 -52.14
CA GLU A 21 -7.49 19.50 -51.42
C GLU A 21 -7.79 19.44 -49.91
N ILE A 22 -8.09 20.59 -49.28
CA ILE A 22 -8.48 20.65 -47.86
C ILE A 22 -9.76 19.85 -47.59
N VAL A 23 -10.76 19.95 -48.48
CA VAL A 23 -12.00 19.17 -48.36
C VAL A 23 -11.73 17.68 -48.50
N GLU A 24 -10.90 17.26 -49.45
CA GLU A 24 -10.51 15.84 -49.61
C GLU A 24 -9.77 15.31 -48.39
N ILE A 25 -8.80 16.06 -47.85
CA ILE A 25 -8.07 15.68 -46.64
C ILE A 25 -9.04 15.56 -45.47
N LYS A 26 -9.97 16.51 -45.31
CA LYS A 26 -10.97 16.48 -44.25
C LYS A 26 -11.95 15.32 -44.41
N GLN A 27 -12.36 15.00 -45.63
CA GLN A 27 -13.19 13.83 -45.92
C GLN A 27 -12.47 12.51 -45.60
N ARG A 28 -11.19 12.38 -45.97
CA ARG A 28 -10.37 11.21 -45.62
C ARG A 28 -10.19 11.09 -44.12
N SER A 29 -9.85 12.18 -43.43
CA SER A 29 -9.72 12.20 -41.97
C SER A 29 -11.02 11.80 -41.26
N LEU A 30 -12.18 12.30 -41.72
CA LEU A 30 -13.48 11.91 -41.18
C LEU A 30 -13.80 10.43 -41.46
N ALA A 31 -13.45 9.93 -42.65
CA ALA A 31 -13.63 8.52 -42.99
C ALA A 31 -12.77 7.60 -42.10
N GLU A 32 -11.50 7.98 -41.85
CA GLU A 32 -10.61 7.25 -40.94
C GLU A 32 -11.10 7.27 -39.49
N GLU A 33 -11.60 8.41 -39.00
CA GLU A 33 -12.18 8.51 -37.66
C GLU A 33 -13.45 7.66 -37.53
N ASN A 34 -14.33 7.71 -38.53
CA ASN A 34 -15.53 6.87 -38.58
C ASN A 34 -15.16 5.37 -38.65
N GLN A 35 -14.11 5.01 -39.39
CA GLN A 35 -13.64 3.62 -39.45
C GLN A 35 -13.09 3.15 -38.09
N LYS A 36 -12.25 3.95 -37.44
CA LYS A 36 -11.69 3.63 -36.11
C LYS A 36 -12.78 3.49 -35.05
N THR A 37 -13.77 4.39 -35.05
CA THR A 37 -14.91 4.28 -34.12
C THR A 37 -15.74 3.03 -34.38
N LEU A 38 -15.94 2.65 -35.65
CA LEU A 38 -16.64 1.43 -36.03
C LEU A 38 -15.87 0.16 -35.63
N GLU A 39 -14.55 0.15 -35.75
CA GLU A 39 -13.68 -0.95 -35.28
C GLU A 39 -13.77 -1.12 -33.75
N VAL A 40 -13.64 -0.03 -32.99
CA VAL A 40 -13.80 -0.06 -31.52
C VAL A 40 -15.19 -0.55 -31.11
N LEU A 41 -16.24 -0.13 -31.81
CA LEU A 41 -17.61 -0.61 -31.55
C LEU A 41 -17.76 -2.10 -31.85
N LYS A 42 -17.14 -2.61 -32.91
CA LYS A 42 -17.14 -4.05 -33.24
C LYS A 42 -16.38 -4.89 -32.20
N GLU A 43 -15.22 -4.44 -31.75
CA GLU A 43 -14.45 -5.12 -30.70
C GLU A 43 -15.24 -5.15 -29.39
N ARG A 44 -15.91 -4.04 -29.04
CA ARG A 44 -16.80 -3.99 -27.88
C ARG A 44 -17.99 -4.94 -28.05
N GLU A 45 -18.60 -5.01 -29.23
CA GLU A 45 -19.70 -5.92 -29.50
C GLU A 45 -19.26 -7.38 -29.35
N GLN A 46 -18.09 -7.74 -29.90
CA GLN A 46 -17.52 -9.09 -29.75
C GLN A 46 -17.26 -9.43 -28.28
N SER A 47 -16.65 -8.52 -27.52
CA SER A 47 -16.43 -8.73 -26.08
C SER A 47 -17.73 -8.93 -25.32
N LEU A 48 -18.78 -8.15 -25.63
CA LEU A 48 -20.10 -8.32 -25.02
C LEU A 48 -20.76 -9.65 -25.44
N GLN A 49 -20.58 -10.10 -26.68
CA GLN A 49 -21.07 -11.39 -27.15
C GLN A 49 -20.35 -12.56 -26.44
N ASP A 50 -19.05 -12.46 -26.21
CA ASP A 50 -18.27 -13.46 -25.47
C ASP A 50 -18.68 -13.53 -24.01
N GLN A 51 -18.88 -12.38 -23.35
CA GLN A 51 -19.41 -12.32 -21.99
C GLN A 51 -20.81 -12.93 -21.90
N LEU A 52 -21.68 -12.64 -22.87
CA LEU A 52 -23.02 -13.22 -22.94
C LEU A 52 -22.95 -14.75 -23.13
N ARG A 53 -22.03 -15.24 -23.95
CA ARG A 53 -21.81 -16.67 -24.16
C ARG A 53 -21.32 -17.35 -22.88
N GLN A 54 -20.33 -16.77 -22.22
CA GLN A 54 -19.82 -17.27 -20.95
C GLN A 54 -20.90 -17.31 -19.86
N ALA A 55 -21.73 -16.27 -19.77
CA ALA A 55 -22.86 -16.23 -18.84
C ALA A 55 -23.93 -17.28 -19.18
N LYS A 56 -24.20 -17.54 -20.46
CA LYS A 56 -25.11 -18.62 -20.88
C LYS A 56 -24.56 -19.99 -20.55
N ASP A 57 -23.26 -20.22 -20.76
CA ASP A 57 -22.60 -21.48 -20.45
C ASP A 57 -22.56 -21.73 -18.93
N SER A 58 -22.31 -20.69 -18.12
CA SER A 58 -22.36 -20.80 -16.66
C SER A 58 -23.77 -21.09 -16.15
N VAL A 59 -24.81 -20.47 -16.73
CA VAL A 59 -26.21 -20.81 -16.40
C VAL A 59 -26.54 -22.25 -16.81
N ALA A 60 -26.11 -22.70 -17.98
CA ALA A 60 -26.35 -24.07 -18.43
C ALA A 60 -25.65 -25.10 -17.53
N THR A 61 -24.44 -24.82 -17.05
CA THR A 61 -23.74 -25.69 -16.08
C THR A 61 -24.44 -25.71 -14.72
N MET A 62 -24.91 -24.56 -14.23
CA MET A 62 -25.70 -24.48 -13.00
C MET A 62 -27.02 -25.25 -13.10
N GLN A 63 -27.70 -25.19 -14.24
CA GLN A 63 -28.91 -25.97 -14.50
C GLN A 63 -28.62 -27.48 -14.45
N LYS A 64 -27.56 -27.96 -15.11
CA LYS A 64 -27.16 -29.38 -15.04
C LYS A 64 -26.82 -29.83 -13.61
N LEU A 65 -26.10 -29.00 -12.85
CA LEU A 65 -25.80 -29.30 -11.45
C LEU A 65 -27.06 -29.34 -10.60
N HIS A 66 -28.02 -28.44 -10.85
CA HIS A 66 -29.31 -28.47 -10.18
C HIS A 66 -30.09 -29.74 -10.52
N GLU A 67 -30.15 -30.15 -11.79
CA GLU A 67 -30.79 -31.41 -12.20
C GLU A 67 -30.17 -32.62 -11.53
N LEU A 68 -28.83 -32.68 -11.44
CA LEU A 68 -28.10 -33.75 -10.74
C LEU A 68 -28.36 -33.74 -9.23
N ALA A 69 -28.34 -32.57 -8.59
CA ALA A 69 -28.66 -32.46 -7.18
C ALA A 69 -30.12 -32.87 -6.90
N GLN A 70 -31.04 -32.49 -7.78
CA GLN A 70 -32.44 -32.85 -7.68
C GLN A 70 -32.64 -34.36 -7.86
N SER A 71 -31.94 -35.01 -8.81
CA SER A 71 -32.02 -36.47 -8.97
C SER A 71 -31.48 -37.20 -7.74
N GLN A 72 -30.35 -36.74 -7.18
CA GLN A 72 -29.80 -37.30 -5.93
C GLN A 72 -30.76 -37.13 -4.75
N LEU A 73 -31.44 -35.98 -4.63
CA LEU A 73 -32.46 -35.77 -3.60
C LEU A 73 -33.66 -36.71 -3.78
N PHE A 74 -34.09 -36.96 -5.01
CA PHE A 74 -35.15 -37.93 -5.29
C PHE A 74 -34.72 -39.37 -4.97
N GLU A 75 -33.49 -39.75 -5.30
CA GLU A 75 -32.94 -41.07 -4.95
C GLU A 75 -32.85 -41.27 -3.44
N LEU A 76 -32.30 -40.29 -2.69
CA LEU A 76 -32.23 -40.34 -1.23
C LEU A 76 -33.61 -40.39 -0.59
N ARG A 77 -34.58 -39.64 -1.14
CA ARG A 77 -35.96 -39.69 -0.68
C ARG A 77 -36.58 -41.05 -0.93
N ALA A 78 -36.37 -41.63 -2.10
CA ALA A 78 -36.87 -42.97 -2.44
C ALA A 78 -36.28 -44.04 -1.51
N GLN A 79 -34.96 -44.01 -1.27
CA GLN A 79 -34.29 -44.90 -0.31
C GLN A 79 -34.84 -44.71 1.11
N SER A 80 -35.03 -43.47 1.55
CA SER A 80 -35.60 -43.20 2.88
C SER A 80 -37.05 -43.67 2.99
N GLU A 81 -37.86 -43.58 1.93
CA GLU A 81 -39.23 -44.08 1.91
C GLU A 81 -39.26 -45.61 1.89
N GLU A 82 -38.34 -46.27 1.17
CA GLU A 82 -38.13 -47.72 1.17
C GLU A 82 -37.71 -48.22 2.55
N ASP A 83 -36.70 -47.61 3.18
CA ASP A 83 -36.25 -47.94 4.54
C ASP A 83 -37.38 -47.77 5.56
N ARG A 84 -38.17 -46.71 5.42
CA ARG A 84 -39.34 -46.47 6.29
C ARG A 84 -40.39 -47.56 6.08
N ALA A 85 -40.65 -47.97 4.84
CA ALA A 85 -41.58 -49.06 4.54
C ALA A 85 -41.08 -50.41 5.07
N ALA A 86 -39.79 -50.70 4.93
CA ALA A 86 -39.16 -51.91 5.47
C ALA A 86 -39.21 -51.95 7.00
N LYS A 87 -38.91 -50.84 7.69
CA LYS A 87 -39.07 -50.76 9.15
C LYS A 87 -40.52 -50.90 9.60
N GLN A 88 -41.46 -50.36 8.82
CA GLN A 88 -42.88 -50.51 9.10
C GLN A 88 -43.33 -51.96 8.93
N SER A 89 -42.83 -52.68 7.92
CA SER A 89 -43.14 -54.10 7.73
C SER A 89 -42.51 -54.97 8.83
N GLU A 90 -41.28 -54.69 9.24
CA GLU A 90 -40.63 -55.32 10.40
C GLU A 90 -41.44 -55.12 11.67
N LEU A 91 -41.91 -53.90 11.93
CA LEU A 91 -42.76 -53.59 13.09
C LEU A 91 -44.08 -54.37 13.05
N THR A 92 -44.73 -54.49 11.89
CA THR A 92 -45.94 -55.32 11.77
C THR A 92 -45.66 -56.80 12.00
N LEU A 93 -44.54 -57.33 11.51
CA LEU A 93 -44.17 -58.74 11.76
C LEU A 93 -43.89 -59.00 13.25
N LEU A 94 -43.18 -58.10 13.92
CA LEU A 94 -42.94 -58.18 15.36
C LEU A 94 -44.24 -58.07 16.16
N MET A 95 -45.17 -57.21 15.73
CA MET A 95 -46.49 -57.09 16.36
C MET A 95 -47.27 -58.41 16.23
N ASP A 96 -47.29 -59.02 15.04
CA ASP A 96 -47.90 -60.33 14.81
C ASP A 96 -47.24 -61.44 15.66
N GLU A 97 -45.92 -61.44 15.79
CA GLU A 97 -45.19 -62.40 16.64
C GLU A 97 -45.54 -62.23 18.12
N VAL A 98 -45.67 -60.98 18.60
CA VAL A 98 -46.13 -60.68 19.96
C VAL A 98 -47.56 -61.19 20.16
N GLU A 99 -48.47 -60.96 19.22
CA GLU A 99 -49.85 -61.45 19.30
C GLU A 99 -49.91 -62.99 19.30
N ARG A 100 -49.10 -63.66 18.47
CA ARG A 100 -48.98 -65.13 18.48
C ARG A 100 -48.42 -65.66 19.80
N ALA A 101 -47.38 -65.01 20.35
CA ALA A 101 -46.79 -65.39 21.63
C ALA A 101 -47.79 -65.19 22.78
N GLN A 102 -48.52 -64.08 22.81
CA GLN A 102 -49.59 -63.83 23.77
C GLN A 102 -50.71 -64.87 23.67
N SER A 103 -51.14 -65.22 22.45
CA SER A 103 -52.16 -66.25 22.21
C SER A 103 -51.71 -67.63 22.74
N ARG A 104 -50.44 -68.00 22.53
CA ARG A 104 -49.85 -69.23 23.05
C ARG A 104 -49.67 -69.22 24.56
N LEU A 105 -49.33 -68.06 25.14
CA LEU A 105 -49.26 -67.90 26.60
C LEU A 105 -50.63 -68.12 27.23
N LEU A 106 -51.69 -67.51 26.66
CA LEU A 106 -53.06 -67.71 27.11
C LEU A 106 -53.53 -69.17 26.96
N SER A 107 -53.12 -69.90 25.92
CA SER A 107 -53.45 -71.33 25.80
C SER A 107 -52.74 -72.17 26.85
N LEU A 108 -51.45 -71.94 27.08
CA LEU A 108 -50.67 -72.62 28.12
C LEU A 108 -51.19 -72.33 29.54
N GLU A 109 -51.64 -71.10 29.81
CA GLU A 109 -52.28 -70.75 31.08
C GLU A 109 -53.58 -71.54 31.31
N ARG A 110 -54.40 -71.72 30.26
CA ARG A 110 -55.61 -72.56 30.32
C ARG A 110 -55.26 -74.03 30.56
N GLU A 111 -54.30 -74.57 29.83
CA GLU A 111 -53.83 -75.95 30.00
C GLU A 111 -53.26 -76.20 31.40
N LYS A 112 -52.47 -75.26 31.94
CA LYS A 112 -51.97 -75.31 33.32
C LYS A 112 -53.12 -75.31 34.34
N GLY A 113 -54.18 -74.56 34.09
CA GLY A 113 -55.40 -74.57 34.91
C GLY A 113 -56.09 -75.95 34.89
N LEU A 114 -56.24 -76.54 33.70
CA LEU A 114 -56.80 -77.89 33.51
C LEU A 114 -55.97 -78.97 34.20
N LEU A 115 -54.64 -78.97 34.00
CA LEU A 115 -53.74 -79.94 34.64
C LEU A 115 -53.74 -79.82 36.15
N ARG A 116 -53.82 -78.60 36.71
CA ARG A 116 -54.00 -78.41 38.16
C ARG A 116 -55.29 -79.05 38.67
N SER A 117 -56.39 -78.90 37.95
CA SER A 117 -57.66 -79.53 38.30
C SER A 117 -57.59 -81.06 38.24
N GLN A 118 -56.93 -81.61 37.22
CA GLN A 118 -56.74 -83.06 37.07
C GLN A 118 -55.84 -83.65 38.16
N LEU A 119 -54.78 -82.93 38.57
CA LEU A 119 -53.91 -83.35 39.67
C LEU A 119 -54.68 -83.41 41.00
N GLN A 120 -55.62 -82.48 41.21
CA GLN A 120 -56.46 -82.47 42.39
C GLN A 120 -57.40 -83.69 42.43
N SER A 121 -58.01 -84.06 41.30
CA SER A 121 -58.87 -85.26 41.22
C SER A 121 -58.09 -86.57 41.27
N ALA A 122 -56.90 -86.63 40.65
CA ALA A 122 -56.07 -87.84 40.68
C ALA A 122 -55.47 -88.11 42.07
N ASN A 123 -55.20 -87.06 42.85
CA ASN A 123 -54.79 -87.19 44.24
C ASN A 123 -55.90 -87.86 45.09
N GLU A 124 -57.18 -87.62 44.79
CA GLU A 124 -58.33 -88.27 45.44
C GLU A 124 -58.50 -89.75 45.02
N GLU A 125 -58.16 -90.10 43.77
CA GLU A 125 -58.22 -91.49 43.29
C GLU A 125 -57.06 -92.38 43.79
N SER A 126 -55.91 -91.78 44.12
CA SER A 126 -54.69 -92.51 44.50
C SER A 126 -54.70 -93.18 45.88
N GLU A 127 -55.70 -92.92 46.74
CA GLU A 127 -55.90 -93.65 48.00
C GLU A 127 -56.53 -95.04 47.83
N SER A 128 -57.05 -95.38 46.65
CA SER A 128 -57.78 -96.64 46.43
C SER A 128 -57.19 -97.50 45.31
N LYS A 129 -56.26 -98.40 45.69
CA LYS A 129 -56.07 -99.78 45.17
C LYS A 129 -54.58 -100.16 45.17
N LYS A 130 -54.21 -101.00 46.12
CA LYS A 130 -52.99 -101.81 46.13
C LYS A 130 -53.37 -103.24 46.50
N GLY A 131 -53.10 -104.20 45.61
CA GLY A 131 -53.13 -105.62 45.93
C GLY A 131 -53.37 -106.52 44.71
N ASP A 132 -52.32 -107.18 44.23
CA ASP A 132 -52.25 -108.65 44.22
C ASP A 132 -50.86 -109.15 43.76
N THR A 133 -50.34 -110.17 44.44
CA THR A 133 -48.88 -110.31 44.69
C THR A 133 -48.27 -111.65 44.28
N VAL A 134 -48.89 -112.46 43.41
CA VAL A 134 -48.40 -113.85 43.16
C VAL A 134 -48.23 -114.25 41.69
N ASP A 135 -48.78 -113.49 40.73
CA ASP A 135 -48.26 -113.46 39.34
C ASP A 135 -47.05 -112.51 39.21
N SER A 136 -46.63 -111.96 40.35
CA SER A 136 -45.63 -110.92 40.49
C SER A 136 -44.27 -111.39 40.01
N SER A 137 -43.77 -112.58 40.34
CA SER A 137 -42.36 -112.91 40.04
C SER A 137 -42.05 -113.04 38.54
N SER A 138 -42.92 -113.67 37.73
CA SER A 138 -42.71 -113.84 36.28
C SER A 138 -43.04 -112.56 35.52
N ILE A 139 -44.07 -111.83 35.94
CA ILE A 139 -44.37 -110.48 35.45
C ILE A 139 -43.24 -109.53 35.83
N LEU A 140 -42.64 -109.66 37.02
CA LEU A 140 -41.51 -108.86 37.49
C LEU A 140 -40.25 -109.21 36.71
N GLU A 141 -40.01 -110.47 36.35
CA GLU A 141 -38.83 -110.88 35.56
C GLU A 141 -38.97 -110.45 34.08
N ASN A 142 -40.14 -110.62 33.47
CA ASN A 142 -40.43 -110.06 32.15
C ASN A 142 -40.45 -108.52 32.18
N SER A 143 -40.94 -107.91 33.26
CA SER A 143 -40.89 -106.48 33.49
C SER A 143 -39.47 -106.00 33.74
N LEU A 144 -38.62 -106.79 34.39
CA LEU A 144 -37.21 -106.48 34.62
C LEU A 144 -36.46 -106.53 33.30
N ASN A 145 -36.64 -107.58 32.48
CA ASN A 145 -36.07 -107.67 31.13
C ASN A 145 -36.57 -106.55 30.20
N ALA A 146 -37.85 -106.20 30.28
CA ALA A 146 -38.40 -105.04 29.56
C ALA A 146 -37.79 -103.73 30.06
N LYS A 147 -37.62 -103.56 31.38
CA LYS A 147 -36.96 -102.41 31.99
C LYS A 147 -35.49 -102.35 31.63
N GLU A 148 -34.77 -103.46 31.58
CA GLU A 148 -33.36 -103.52 31.17
C GLU A 148 -33.20 -103.14 29.69
N LYS A 149 -34.10 -103.61 28.81
CA LYS A 149 -34.15 -103.15 27.43
C LYS A 149 -34.41 -101.65 27.33
N ILE A 150 -35.42 -101.16 28.03
CA ILE A 150 -35.75 -99.72 28.09
C ILE A 150 -34.57 -98.92 28.65
N ILE A 151 -33.87 -99.42 29.67
CA ILE A 151 -32.67 -98.78 30.25
C ILE A 151 -31.54 -98.79 29.21
N SER A 152 -31.35 -99.86 28.45
CA SER A 152 -30.34 -99.90 27.39
C SER A 152 -30.66 -98.95 26.24
N GLU A 153 -31.93 -98.85 25.84
CA GLU A 153 -32.43 -97.89 24.84
C GLU A 153 -32.26 -96.46 25.35
N LEU A 154 -32.68 -96.16 26.58
CA LEU A 154 -32.48 -94.86 27.23
C LEU A 154 -31.00 -94.50 27.36
N ASN A 155 -30.13 -95.45 27.70
CA ASN A 155 -28.68 -95.19 27.78
C ASN A 155 -28.09 -94.92 26.40
N MET A 156 -28.57 -95.60 25.36
CA MET A 156 -28.15 -95.36 23.98
C MET A 156 -28.66 -94.00 23.48
N GLU A 157 -29.91 -93.64 23.78
CA GLU A 157 -30.46 -92.32 23.50
C GLU A 157 -29.73 -91.23 24.27
N LEU A 158 -29.42 -91.44 25.56
CA LEU A 158 -28.67 -90.51 26.39
C LEU A 158 -27.25 -90.32 25.83
N HIS A 159 -26.59 -91.40 25.42
CA HIS A 159 -25.28 -91.31 24.79
C HIS A 159 -25.33 -90.59 23.44
N ASN A 160 -26.35 -90.86 22.62
CA ASN A 160 -26.55 -90.17 21.35
C ASN A 160 -26.78 -88.66 21.57
N VAL A 161 -27.62 -88.29 22.55
CA VAL A 161 -27.88 -86.90 22.93
C VAL A 161 -26.60 -86.24 23.48
N GLU A 162 -25.81 -86.96 24.26
CA GLU A 162 -24.54 -86.46 24.79
C GLU A 162 -23.52 -86.20 23.66
N ILE A 163 -23.45 -87.09 22.66
CA ILE A 163 -22.62 -86.89 21.46
C ILE A 163 -23.12 -85.70 20.64
N THR A 164 -24.43 -85.59 20.38
CA THR A 164 -24.98 -84.44 19.62
C THR A 164 -24.73 -83.13 20.34
N LEU A 165 -24.93 -83.10 21.67
CA LEU A 165 -24.68 -81.92 22.50
C LEU A 165 -23.19 -81.56 22.54
N SER A 166 -22.29 -82.55 22.56
CA SER A 166 -20.84 -82.33 22.45
C SER A 166 -20.46 -81.74 21.10
N ASN A 167 -21.03 -82.27 20.00
CA ASN A 167 -20.78 -81.77 18.65
C ASN A 167 -21.30 -80.35 18.46
N GLU A 168 -22.51 -80.03 18.95
CA GLU A 168 -23.06 -78.67 18.92
C GLU A 168 -22.21 -77.69 19.75
N ARG A 169 -21.75 -78.11 20.95
CA ARG A 169 -20.82 -77.31 21.75
C ARG A 169 -19.51 -77.03 21.00
N GLU A 170 -18.94 -78.02 20.34
CA GLU A 170 -17.73 -77.84 19.55
C GLU A 170 -17.95 -76.92 18.35
N GLN A 171 -19.08 -77.05 17.66
CA GLN A 171 -19.49 -76.15 16.58
C GLN A 171 -19.61 -74.71 17.08
N HIS A 172 -20.32 -74.46 18.19
CA HIS A 172 -20.44 -73.13 18.78
C HIS A 172 -19.12 -72.56 19.27
N ILE A 173 -18.22 -73.39 19.80
CA ILE A 173 -16.86 -72.95 20.16
C ILE A 173 -16.09 -72.51 18.91
N ASN A 174 -16.22 -73.25 17.81
CA ASN A 174 -15.57 -72.92 16.55
C ASN A 174 -16.16 -71.66 15.90
N GLU A 175 -17.49 -71.49 15.96
CA GLU A 175 -18.17 -70.26 15.54
C GLU A 175 -17.76 -69.06 16.38
N MET A 176 -17.71 -69.22 17.71
CA MET A 176 -17.21 -68.17 18.61
C MET A 176 -15.75 -67.80 18.30
N LYS A 177 -14.89 -68.77 17.98
CA LYS A 177 -13.50 -68.50 17.57
C LYS A 177 -13.45 -67.71 16.26
N LYS A 178 -14.25 -68.08 15.26
CA LYS A 178 -14.36 -67.37 13.98
C LYS A 178 -14.90 -65.95 14.15
N LEU A 179 -15.94 -65.78 14.97
CA LEU A 179 -16.50 -64.46 15.26
C LEU A 179 -15.50 -63.58 16.02
N LYS A 180 -14.75 -64.15 16.97
CA LYS A 180 -13.68 -63.44 17.68
C LYS A 180 -12.54 -63.02 16.75
N SER A 181 -12.13 -63.86 15.80
CA SER A 181 -11.09 -63.47 14.82
C SER A 181 -11.58 -62.36 13.90
N LEU A 182 -12.80 -62.46 13.38
CA LEU A 182 -13.44 -61.42 12.58
C LEU A 182 -13.58 -60.11 13.35
N LEU A 183 -13.96 -60.16 14.63
CA LEU A 183 -14.06 -58.98 15.48
C LEU A 183 -12.69 -58.31 15.65
N ASN A 184 -11.65 -59.10 15.94
CA ASN A 184 -10.29 -58.58 16.08
C ASN A 184 -9.76 -57.95 14.77
N GLU A 185 -10.02 -58.58 13.61
CA GLU A 185 -9.68 -58.01 12.30
C GLU A 185 -10.40 -56.67 12.03
N LYS A 186 -11.67 -56.56 12.44
CA LYS A 186 -12.44 -55.31 12.32
C LYS A 186 -11.96 -54.25 13.29
N GLU A 187 -11.59 -54.61 14.51
CA GLU A 187 -10.99 -53.69 15.49
C GLU A 187 -9.65 -53.16 14.99
N THR A 188 -8.76 -54.01 14.46
CA THR A 188 -7.49 -53.56 13.88
C THR A 188 -7.70 -52.64 12.68
N ALA A 189 -8.64 -52.98 11.79
CA ALA A 189 -8.96 -52.12 10.64
C ALA A 189 -9.56 -50.77 11.08
N LEU A 190 -10.40 -50.75 12.12
CA LEU A 190 -10.94 -49.51 12.68
C LEU A 190 -9.85 -48.64 13.30
N ASP A 191 -8.88 -49.23 14.00
CA ASP A 191 -7.77 -48.49 14.59
C ASP A 191 -6.80 -47.94 13.54
N GLU A 192 -6.57 -48.69 12.46
CA GLU A 192 -5.85 -48.19 11.28
C GLU A 192 -6.59 -47.02 10.62
N LEU A 193 -7.90 -47.16 10.37
CA LEU A 193 -8.70 -46.09 9.79
C LEU A 193 -8.74 -44.84 10.68
N ARG A 194 -8.80 -45.03 12.01
CA ARG A 194 -8.71 -43.92 12.98
C ARG A 194 -7.35 -43.23 12.95
N LYS A 195 -6.26 -43.98 12.85
CA LYS A 195 -4.91 -43.41 12.69
C LYS A 195 -4.79 -42.64 11.38
N GLU A 196 -5.32 -43.17 10.28
CA GLU A 196 -5.38 -42.45 9.00
C GLU A 196 -6.21 -41.18 9.08
N LEU A 197 -7.36 -41.23 9.77
CA LEU A 197 -8.23 -40.08 9.96
C LEU A 197 -7.57 -39.00 10.82
N GLN A 198 -6.79 -39.39 11.83
CA GLN A 198 -5.99 -38.47 12.65
C GLN A 198 -4.76 -37.92 11.91
N ALA A 199 -4.16 -38.72 11.02
CA ALA A 199 -3.02 -38.31 10.19
C ALA A 199 -3.44 -37.38 9.05
N ARG A 200 -4.70 -37.43 8.61
CA ARG A 200 -5.22 -36.50 7.60
C ARG A 200 -5.16 -35.07 8.14
N PRO A 201 -4.53 -34.13 7.40
CA PRO A 201 -4.50 -32.74 7.80
C PRO A 201 -5.94 -32.23 7.94
N THR A 202 -6.21 -31.54 9.05
CA THR A 202 -7.53 -30.98 9.35
C THR A 202 -7.93 -30.01 8.23
N ALA A 203 -9.22 -29.93 7.92
CA ALA A 203 -9.73 -29.03 6.87
C ALA A 203 -9.23 -27.58 7.05
N LYS A 204 -9.13 -27.13 8.32
CA LYS A 204 -8.54 -25.84 8.69
C LYS A 204 -7.08 -25.71 8.26
N LEU A 205 -6.24 -26.72 8.52
CA LEU A 205 -4.82 -26.69 8.13
C LEU A 205 -4.65 -26.65 6.60
N VAL A 206 -5.48 -27.40 5.87
CA VAL A 206 -5.47 -27.39 4.40
C VAL A 206 -5.91 -26.01 3.87
N GLU A 207 -6.91 -25.40 4.50
CA GLU A 207 -7.37 -24.06 4.16
C GLU A 207 -6.32 -23.00 4.48
N ASP A 208 -5.64 -23.11 5.62
CA ASP A 208 -4.53 -22.23 6.03
C ASP A 208 -3.33 -22.37 5.10
N LEU A 209 -2.99 -23.60 4.68
CA LEU A 209 -1.93 -23.84 3.69
C LEU A 209 -2.30 -23.28 2.32
N ARG A 210 -3.55 -23.43 1.87
CA ARG A 210 -4.03 -22.82 0.62
C ARG A 210 -3.99 -21.30 0.68
N LYS A 211 -4.39 -20.70 1.80
CA LYS A 211 -4.29 -19.25 2.03
C LYS A 211 -2.82 -18.79 2.01
N LYS A 212 -1.91 -19.48 2.71
CA LYS A 212 -0.46 -19.21 2.66
C LYS A 212 0.11 -19.29 1.25
N VAL A 213 -0.27 -20.29 0.46
CA VAL A 213 0.16 -20.40 -0.94
C VAL A 213 -0.40 -19.26 -1.78
N LYS A 214 -1.67 -18.87 -1.60
CA LYS A 214 -2.29 -17.76 -2.34
C LYS A 214 -1.62 -16.41 -1.99
N ILE A 215 -1.28 -16.18 -0.72
CA ILE A 215 -0.52 -15.00 -0.26
C ILE A 215 0.89 -15.00 -0.86
N LEU A 216 1.61 -16.13 -0.80
CA LEU A 216 2.94 -16.24 -1.38
C LEU A 216 2.93 -16.05 -2.90
N GLN A 217 1.90 -16.54 -3.59
CA GLN A 217 1.72 -16.31 -5.01
C GLN A 217 1.45 -14.83 -5.30
N ALA A 218 0.64 -14.16 -4.49
CA ALA A 218 0.33 -12.76 -4.68
C ALA A 218 1.54 -11.84 -4.39
N VAL A 219 2.32 -12.14 -3.35
CA VAL A 219 3.57 -11.43 -3.01
C VAL A 219 4.68 -11.75 -4.02
N GLY A 220 4.79 -12.99 -4.48
CA GLY A 220 5.84 -13.45 -5.39
C GLY A 220 5.64 -13.06 -6.84
N TYR A 221 4.38 -12.92 -7.28
CA TYR A 221 4.06 -12.64 -8.69
C TYR A 221 3.42 -11.27 -8.93
N ASN A 222 3.15 -10.46 -7.89
CA ASN A 222 2.60 -9.10 -8.01
C ASN A 222 1.40 -9.00 -8.97
N SER A 223 0.62 -10.08 -9.07
CA SER A 223 -0.43 -10.28 -10.06
C SER A 223 -1.53 -11.10 -9.42
N ILE A 224 -2.43 -10.41 -8.71
CA ILE A 224 -3.79 -10.87 -8.41
C ILE A 224 -4.65 -9.61 -8.26
N GLU A 225 -5.81 -9.64 -8.91
CA GLU A 225 -6.88 -8.64 -8.84
C GLU A 225 -7.31 -8.41 -7.39
N ALA A 226 -7.50 -7.15 -6.99
CA ALA A 226 -7.70 -6.72 -5.60
C ALA A 226 -8.88 -7.39 -4.88
N GLU A 227 -9.84 -7.96 -5.63
CA GLU A 227 -11.03 -8.62 -5.09
C GLU A 227 -10.73 -10.01 -4.47
N ASP A 228 -9.66 -10.67 -4.91
CA ASP A 228 -9.28 -12.01 -4.44
C ASP A 228 -8.37 -11.97 -3.19
N TRP A 229 -7.92 -10.77 -2.81
CA TRP A 229 -7.09 -10.48 -1.64
C TRP A 229 -7.90 -10.34 -0.35
N GLU A 230 -9.08 -9.73 -0.37
CA GLU A 230 -9.90 -9.53 0.85
C GLU A 230 -10.48 -10.85 1.39
N VAL A 231 -10.76 -11.82 0.51
CA VAL A 231 -11.35 -13.11 0.89
C VAL A 231 -10.32 -14.03 1.55
N ALA A 232 -9.05 -13.96 1.15
CA ALA A 232 -7.98 -14.81 1.68
C ALA A 232 -7.47 -14.37 3.07
N THR A 233 -7.73 -13.12 3.47
CA THR A 233 -7.05 -12.42 4.59
C THR A 233 -7.92 -12.25 5.84
N SER A 234 -9.11 -12.85 5.89
CA SER A 234 -10.09 -12.70 6.99
C SER A 234 -9.74 -13.39 8.32
N GLY A 235 -8.51 -13.92 8.49
CA GLY A 235 -8.06 -14.57 9.73
C GLY A 235 -7.12 -13.68 10.56
N GLU A 236 -7.45 -13.42 11.83
CA GLU A 236 -6.73 -12.49 12.73
C GLU A 236 -5.22 -12.74 12.86
N GLU A 237 -4.77 -14.00 12.86
CA GLU A 237 -3.34 -14.35 12.94
C GLU A 237 -2.61 -14.21 11.60
N MET A 238 -3.30 -14.43 10.48
CA MET A 238 -2.72 -14.24 9.15
C MET A 238 -2.62 -12.75 8.78
N SER A 239 -3.58 -11.93 9.21
CA SER A 239 -3.54 -10.48 9.07
C SER A 239 -2.28 -9.83 9.68
N LYS A 240 -1.74 -10.38 10.78
CA LYS A 240 -0.48 -9.90 11.39
C LYS A 240 0.77 -10.24 10.57
N LEU A 241 0.86 -11.45 10.01
CA LEU A 241 2.01 -11.82 9.18
C LEU A 241 1.95 -11.09 7.83
N GLU A 242 0.75 -10.90 7.30
CA GLU A 242 0.48 -10.17 6.06
C GLU A 242 0.79 -8.68 6.19
N SER A 243 0.34 -8.02 7.26
CA SER A 243 0.70 -6.63 7.52
C SER A 243 2.21 -6.44 7.61
N LEU A 244 2.92 -7.39 8.24
CA LEU A 244 4.38 -7.35 8.34
C LEU A 244 5.07 -7.58 6.99
N LEU A 245 4.54 -8.45 6.14
CA LEU A 245 5.04 -8.68 4.78
C LEU A 245 4.76 -7.49 3.86
N LEU A 246 3.57 -6.90 3.96
CA LEU A 246 3.17 -5.74 3.17
C LEU A 246 3.97 -4.49 3.58
N ASP A 247 4.19 -4.29 4.88
CA ASP A 247 5.05 -3.21 5.40
C ASP A 247 6.50 -3.39 4.94
N LYS A 248 7.02 -4.63 4.95
CA LYS A 248 8.36 -4.92 4.43
C LYS A 248 8.45 -4.72 2.92
N ASN A 249 7.41 -5.08 2.15
CA ASN A 249 7.37 -4.85 0.71
C ASN A 249 7.32 -3.35 0.39
N LYS A 250 6.42 -2.59 1.02
CA LYS A 250 6.36 -1.13 0.92
C LYS A 250 7.69 -0.46 1.30
N LYS A 251 8.36 -0.94 2.34
CA LYS A 251 9.69 -0.45 2.74
C LYS A 251 10.75 -0.75 1.68
N MET A 252 10.76 -1.95 1.12
CA MET A 252 11.67 -2.31 0.01
C MET A 252 11.40 -1.47 -1.23
N GLU A 253 10.13 -1.23 -1.59
CA GLU A 253 9.75 -0.35 -2.69
C GLU A 253 10.19 1.11 -2.43
N HIS A 254 10.02 1.59 -1.20
CA HIS A 254 10.50 2.91 -0.80
C HIS A 254 12.04 3.02 -0.88
N GLU A 255 12.77 2.00 -0.44
CA GLU A 255 14.23 1.96 -0.58
C GLU A 255 14.66 1.93 -2.05
N LEU A 256 13.95 1.17 -2.90
CA LEU A 256 14.21 1.07 -4.34
C LEU A 256 13.95 2.40 -5.05
N THR A 257 12.84 3.08 -4.73
CA THR A 257 12.53 4.41 -5.26
C THR A 257 13.55 5.46 -4.78
N GLN A 258 13.93 5.46 -3.51
CA GLN A 258 15.01 6.33 -3.01
C GLN A 258 16.34 6.09 -3.75
N LEU A 259 16.71 4.83 -3.99
CA LEU A 259 17.92 4.49 -4.73
C LEU A 259 17.83 4.93 -6.20
N LYS A 260 16.67 4.79 -6.84
CA LYS A 260 16.44 5.32 -8.21
C LYS A 260 16.57 6.84 -8.26
N VAL A 261 16.01 7.57 -7.30
CA VAL A 261 16.15 9.03 -7.22
C VAL A 261 17.62 9.40 -7.03
N LYS A 262 18.33 8.79 -6.08
CA LYS A 262 19.78 9.02 -5.87
C LYS A 262 20.59 8.71 -7.12
N LEU A 263 20.23 7.65 -7.87
CA LEU A 263 20.90 7.33 -9.13
C LEU A 263 20.66 8.42 -10.18
N SER A 264 19.42 8.93 -10.29
CA SER A 264 19.10 10.02 -11.21
C SER A 264 19.80 11.34 -10.83
N GLU A 265 19.91 11.64 -9.54
CA GLU A 265 20.65 12.81 -9.04
C GLU A 265 22.16 12.67 -9.30
N LYS A 266 22.73 11.47 -9.11
CA LYS A 266 24.14 11.23 -9.44
C LYS A 266 24.38 11.29 -10.95
N GLY A 267 23.44 10.81 -11.75
CA GLY A 267 23.46 10.94 -13.21
C GLY A 267 23.45 12.40 -13.67
N SER A 268 22.55 13.22 -13.13
CA SER A 268 22.50 14.65 -13.48
C SER A 268 23.74 15.43 -13.01
N LEU A 269 24.31 15.07 -11.86
CA LEU A 269 25.58 15.63 -11.42
C LEU A 269 26.75 15.22 -12.32
N LEU A 270 26.75 13.98 -12.81
CA LEU A 270 27.75 13.50 -13.76
C LEU A 270 27.64 14.25 -15.09
N GLU A 271 26.44 14.34 -15.67
CA GLU A 271 26.19 15.11 -16.90
C GLU A 271 26.59 16.58 -16.74
N ALA A 272 26.28 17.21 -15.60
CA ALA A 272 26.68 18.58 -15.32
C ALA A 272 28.21 18.74 -15.18
N ALA A 273 28.89 17.73 -14.62
CA ALA A 273 30.35 17.73 -14.54
C ALA A 273 30.98 17.53 -15.92
N GLU A 274 30.46 16.61 -16.74
CA GLU A 274 30.88 16.38 -18.12
C GLU A 274 30.67 17.62 -19.00
N ALA A 275 29.53 18.31 -18.84
CA ALA A 275 29.26 19.57 -19.53
C ALA A 275 30.28 20.66 -19.14
N LYS A 276 30.62 20.77 -17.85
CA LYS A 276 31.67 21.70 -17.38
C LYS A 276 33.05 21.34 -17.91
N VAL A 277 33.39 20.05 -17.98
CA VAL A 277 34.64 19.59 -18.56
C VAL A 277 34.69 19.99 -20.04
N SER A 278 33.62 19.75 -20.80
CA SER A 278 33.49 20.14 -22.20
C SER A 278 33.62 21.66 -22.41
N GLU A 279 32.98 22.46 -21.55
CA GLU A 279 33.09 23.92 -21.57
C GLU A 279 34.52 24.40 -21.27
N LEU A 280 35.16 23.81 -20.25
CA LEU A 280 36.54 24.14 -19.89
C LEU A 280 37.53 23.71 -20.98
N THR A 281 37.33 22.55 -21.61
CA THR A 281 38.14 22.13 -22.75
C THR A 281 37.96 23.08 -23.94
N GLY A 282 36.73 23.52 -24.22
CA GLY A 282 36.46 24.53 -25.25
C GLY A 282 37.15 25.86 -24.95
N LYS A 283 37.13 26.33 -23.69
CA LYS A 283 37.86 27.53 -23.26
C LYS A 283 39.37 27.38 -23.40
N VAL A 284 39.92 26.20 -23.09
CA VAL A 284 41.35 25.90 -23.28
C VAL A 284 41.70 25.94 -24.76
N ASP A 285 40.88 25.35 -25.64
CA ASP A 285 41.10 25.39 -27.09
C ASP A 285 41.03 26.81 -27.65
N GLU A 286 40.09 27.63 -27.17
CA GLU A 286 39.98 29.05 -27.54
C GLU A 286 41.21 29.84 -27.06
N GLN A 287 41.66 29.59 -25.83
CA GLN A 287 42.88 30.21 -25.28
C GLN A 287 44.11 29.78 -26.06
N GLN A 288 44.26 28.50 -26.41
CA GLN A 288 45.35 28.00 -27.24
C GLN A 288 45.35 28.67 -28.62
N LYS A 289 44.19 28.78 -29.28
CA LYS A 289 44.06 29.51 -30.57
C LYS A 289 44.40 30.99 -30.43
N LEU A 290 44.00 31.62 -29.33
CA LEU A 290 44.33 33.03 -29.07
C LEU A 290 45.83 33.21 -28.83
N ILE A 291 46.44 32.36 -28.01
CA ILE A 291 47.89 32.35 -27.77
C ILE A 291 48.62 32.16 -29.10
N GLN A 292 48.23 31.18 -29.92
CA GLN A 292 48.83 30.96 -31.23
C GLN A 292 48.72 32.20 -32.15
N LYS A 293 47.58 32.89 -32.15
CA LYS A 293 47.42 34.16 -32.88
C LYS A 293 48.33 35.27 -32.33
N LEU A 294 48.43 35.39 -31.01
CA LEU A 294 49.32 36.37 -30.37
C LEU A 294 50.79 36.03 -30.65
N GLU A 295 51.17 34.75 -30.64
CA GLU A 295 52.50 34.28 -31.02
C GLU A 295 52.80 34.59 -32.49
N ASP A 296 51.86 34.35 -33.41
CA ASP A 296 51.98 34.72 -34.83
C ASP A 296 52.09 36.24 -35.02
N ASP A 297 51.33 37.03 -34.26
CA ASP A 297 51.36 38.49 -34.32
C ASP A 297 52.64 39.06 -33.69
N ILE A 298 53.15 38.44 -32.62
CA ILE A 298 54.47 38.73 -32.04
C ILE A 298 55.56 38.37 -33.06
N LEU A 299 55.50 37.20 -33.71
CA LEU A 299 56.44 36.80 -34.77
C LEU A 299 56.44 37.80 -35.94
N LYS A 300 55.28 38.29 -36.37
CA LYS A 300 55.16 39.36 -37.39
C LYS A 300 55.68 40.72 -36.89
N GLY A 301 55.47 41.03 -35.61
CA GLY A 301 56.01 42.24 -34.96
C GLY A 301 57.53 42.20 -34.81
N TYR A 302 58.10 41.04 -34.47
CA TYR A 302 59.55 40.84 -34.35
C TYR A 302 60.25 40.77 -35.72
N SER A 303 59.63 40.21 -36.76
CA SER A 303 60.18 40.28 -38.13
C SER A 303 60.26 41.71 -38.67
N SER A 304 59.46 42.63 -38.12
CA SER A 304 59.58 44.08 -38.36
C SER A 304 60.62 44.76 -37.46
N LYS A 305 60.92 44.19 -36.28
CA LYS A 305 61.91 44.69 -35.33
C LYS A 305 63.33 44.22 -35.66
N ASP A 306 63.51 43.13 -36.40
CA ASP A 306 64.81 42.63 -36.84
C ASP A 306 65.48 43.56 -37.88
N ARG A 307 64.72 44.44 -38.54
CA ARG A 307 65.28 45.58 -39.30
C ARG A 307 65.69 46.77 -38.45
N ARG A 308 65.32 46.80 -37.17
CA ARG A 308 65.54 47.92 -36.25
C ARG A 308 66.58 47.62 -35.16
N VAL A 309 66.97 46.36 -34.94
CA VAL A 309 68.07 45.99 -34.01
C VAL A 309 69.44 46.43 -34.54
N SER A 310 69.57 46.74 -35.84
CA SER A 310 70.81 47.34 -36.39
C SER A 310 70.96 48.86 -36.15
N LEU A 311 70.04 49.51 -35.43
CA LEU A 311 70.02 50.99 -35.24
C LEU A 311 69.75 51.44 -33.80
N PHE A 312 69.94 50.58 -32.79
CA PHE A 312 69.60 50.90 -31.40
C PHE A 312 70.76 50.59 -30.43
N ASP A 313 71.96 51.11 -30.76
CA ASP A 313 73.13 51.10 -29.87
C ASP A 313 73.71 52.51 -29.64
N ASP A 314 72.93 53.58 -29.88
CA ASP A 314 73.37 54.95 -29.62
C ASP A 314 72.17 55.86 -29.29
N TRP A 315 71.77 55.92 -28.02
CA TRP A 315 71.15 57.12 -27.43
C TRP A 315 71.09 57.00 -25.91
N ASP A 316 72.20 57.38 -25.27
CA ASP A 316 72.28 57.63 -23.84
C ASP A 316 71.78 59.05 -23.52
N LEU A 317 71.07 59.18 -22.39
CA LEU A 317 70.84 60.38 -21.56
C LEU A 317 70.93 61.79 -22.19
N SER A 318 69.81 62.53 -22.21
CA SER A 318 69.77 63.87 -21.58
C SER A 318 68.37 64.50 -21.47
N GLU A 319 68.31 65.31 -20.43
CA GLU A 319 67.22 66.02 -19.79
C GLU A 319 67.02 67.43 -20.39
N SER A 320 65.83 67.99 -20.19
CA SER A 320 65.51 69.42 -20.13
C SER A 320 64.85 70.14 -21.34
N VAL A 321 63.65 70.66 -21.05
CA VAL A 321 63.19 72.06 -21.20
C VAL A 321 62.90 72.64 -22.61
N SER A 322 61.57 72.76 -22.83
CA SER A 322 60.81 73.93 -23.32
C SER A 322 60.79 74.38 -24.79
N ALA A 323 59.55 74.75 -25.16
CA ALA A 323 59.10 75.79 -26.10
C ALA A 323 58.83 75.39 -27.57
N GLU A 324 57.52 75.29 -27.86
CA GLU A 324 56.79 75.51 -29.13
C GLU A 324 57.20 76.82 -29.86
N PRO A 325 56.72 77.15 -31.09
CA PRO A 325 56.14 76.34 -32.18
C PRO A 325 56.74 76.69 -33.58
N SER A 326 56.69 75.77 -34.57
CA SER A 326 56.52 76.15 -35.99
C SER A 326 56.46 74.94 -36.93
N GLU A 327 55.66 75.10 -37.97
CA GLU A 327 55.11 74.11 -38.90
C GLU A 327 56.09 73.44 -39.86
N SER A 328 55.57 72.36 -40.46
CA SER A 328 55.95 71.72 -41.73
C SER A 328 57.13 70.73 -41.70
N SER A 329 56.79 69.46 -41.47
CA SER A 329 57.34 68.31 -42.20
C SER A 329 56.47 67.09 -41.91
N GLU A 330 55.47 66.91 -42.75
CA GLU A 330 54.70 65.67 -42.88
C GLU A 330 55.66 64.51 -43.17
N GLN A 331 55.26 63.29 -42.77
CA GLN A 331 55.94 62.00 -43.03
C GLN A 331 56.96 61.51 -41.98
N LYS A 332 56.61 61.60 -40.68
CA LYS A 332 57.12 60.61 -39.70
C LYS A 332 56.23 60.37 -38.46
N HIS A 333 55.05 60.98 -38.39
CA HIS A 333 54.11 60.84 -37.26
C HIS A 333 53.03 59.77 -37.44
N ILE A 334 52.86 59.24 -38.67
CA ILE A 334 51.75 58.34 -39.01
C ILE A 334 51.87 56.97 -38.29
N SER A 335 53.09 56.51 -37.99
CA SER A 335 53.29 55.19 -37.39
C SER A 335 53.03 55.14 -35.89
N VAL A 336 53.33 56.20 -35.13
CA VAL A 336 53.09 56.24 -33.67
C VAL A 336 51.61 56.44 -33.36
N ASP A 337 50.91 57.26 -34.15
CA ASP A 337 49.46 57.42 -34.04
C ASP A 337 48.71 56.13 -34.41
N GLN A 338 49.25 55.32 -35.31
CA GLN A 338 48.67 54.02 -35.67
C GLN A 338 48.75 53.01 -34.51
N ASP A 339 49.84 53.04 -33.72
CA ASP A 339 50.02 52.19 -32.54
C ASP A 339 49.12 52.63 -31.36
N GLN A 340 48.97 53.94 -31.11
CA GLN A 340 48.02 54.46 -30.12
C GLN A 340 46.56 54.18 -30.51
N ASN A 341 46.24 54.32 -31.80
CA ASN A 341 44.92 53.99 -32.33
C ASN A 341 44.63 52.47 -32.26
N SER A 342 45.66 51.62 -32.39
CA SER A 342 45.55 50.18 -32.16
C SER A 342 45.24 49.86 -30.68
N MET A 343 45.92 50.50 -29.73
CA MET A 343 45.68 50.33 -28.30
C MET A 343 44.27 50.82 -27.88
N LEU A 344 43.83 51.97 -28.38
CA LEU A 344 42.48 52.48 -28.13
C LEU A 344 41.38 51.56 -28.71
N LYS A 345 41.61 50.95 -29.88
CA LYS A 345 40.71 49.93 -30.45
C LYS A 345 40.58 48.71 -29.54
N VAL A 346 41.68 48.27 -28.91
CA VAL A 346 41.65 47.15 -27.95
C VAL A 346 40.81 47.51 -26.72
N ILE A 347 40.96 48.72 -26.17
CA ILE A 347 40.17 49.19 -25.02
C ILE A 347 38.68 49.32 -25.37
N CYS A 348 38.36 49.84 -26.56
CA CYS A 348 36.99 49.90 -27.05
C CYS A 348 36.38 48.50 -27.17
N ASN A 349 37.10 47.54 -27.76
CA ASN A 349 36.63 46.15 -27.87
C ASN A 349 36.43 45.48 -26.50
N GLN A 350 37.31 45.72 -25.54
CA GLN A 350 37.17 45.21 -24.17
C GLN A 350 35.93 45.80 -23.49
N ARG A 351 35.74 47.12 -23.55
CA ARG A 351 34.56 47.81 -23.03
C ARG A 351 33.28 47.27 -23.65
N ASP A 352 33.28 47.06 -24.96
CA ASP A 352 32.11 46.60 -25.68
C ASP A 352 31.80 45.13 -25.36
N ARG A 353 32.82 44.30 -25.10
CA ARG A 353 32.64 42.94 -24.56
C ARG A 353 32.05 42.94 -23.15
N PHE A 354 32.51 43.83 -22.27
CA PHE A 354 31.92 43.98 -20.94
C PHE A 354 30.47 44.47 -21.00
N ARG A 355 30.15 45.41 -21.90
CA ARG A 355 28.76 45.86 -22.12
C ARG A 355 27.87 44.77 -22.71
N ALA A 356 28.40 43.91 -23.59
CA ALA A 356 27.66 42.78 -24.11
C ALA A 356 27.32 41.77 -23.00
N ARG A 357 28.33 41.40 -22.19
CA ARG A 357 28.12 40.49 -21.06
C ARG A 357 27.18 41.05 -20.00
N LEU A 358 27.25 42.36 -19.72
CA LEU A 358 26.32 43.01 -18.79
C LEU A 358 24.87 42.90 -19.29
N ARG A 359 24.63 43.22 -20.58
CA ARG A 359 23.29 43.10 -21.18
C ARG A 359 22.76 41.67 -21.15
N GLU A 360 23.59 40.69 -21.49
CA GLU A 360 23.21 39.27 -21.42
C GLU A 360 22.81 38.86 -19.99
N THR A 361 23.61 39.21 -18.99
CA THR A 361 23.27 38.92 -17.58
C THR A 361 22.01 39.66 -17.11
N GLU A 362 21.76 40.89 -17.58
CA GLU A 362 20.53 41.63 -17.29
C GLU A 362 19.29 40.97 -17.92
N GLU A 363 19.44 40.44 -19.14
CA GLU A 363 18.39 39.67 -19.83
C GLU A 363 18.10 38.34 -19.13
N GLU A 364 19.12 37.60 -18.72
CA GLU A 364 18.96 36.37 -17.92
C GLU A 364 18.23 36.66 -16.59
N VAL A 365 18.60 37.74 -15.89
CA VAL A 365 17.92 38.17 -14.66
C VAL A 365 16.46 38.51 -14.94
N ARG A 366 16.15 39.16 -16.08
CA ARG A 366 14.77 39.45 -16.48
C ARG A 366 13.98 38.16 -16.74
N GLN A 367 14.55 37.23 -17.50
CA GLN A 367 13.92 35.94 -17.81
C GLN A 367 13.67 35.10 -16.55
N LEU A 368 14.62 35.07 -15.61
CA LEU A 368 14.45 34.37 -14.33
C LEU A 368 13.34 35.00 -13.49
N LYS A 369 13.25 36.34 -13.45
CA LYS A 369 12.14 37.03 -12.76
C LYS A 369 10.79 36.71 -13.38
N ASP A 370 10.71 36.62 -14.70
CA ASP A 370 9.47 36.27 -15.40
C ASP A 370 9.07 34.81 -15.15
N LYS A 371 10.03 33.88 -15.15
CA LYS A 371 9.81 32.47 -14.76
C LYS A 371 9.33 32.35 -13.32
N ILE A 372 9.95 33.06 -12.38
CA ILE A 372 9.50 33.08 -10.97
C ILE A 372 8.07 33.57 -10.86
N ARG A 373 7.71 34.63 -11.60
CA ARG A 373 6.34 35.16 -11.62
C ARG A 373 5.35 34.12 -12.16
N ALA A 374 5.64 33.52 -13.31
CA ALA A 374 4.79 32.49 -13.90
C ALA A 374 4.58 31.28 -12.96
N LEU A 375 5.66 30.76 -12.37
CA LEU A 375 5.59 29.68 -11.40
C LEU A 375 4.80 30.06 -10.14
N THR A 376 4.91 31.32 -9.70
CA THR A 376 4.13 31.82 -8.55
C THR A 376 2.64 31.89 -8.89
N GLU A 377 2.29 32.34 -10.10
CA GLU A 377 0.90 32.38 -10.57
C GLU A 377 0.31 30.96 -10.72
N GLU A 378 1.07 30.01 -11.27
CA GLU A 378 0.66 28.60 -11.35
C GLU A 378 0.49 27.97 -9.97
N LEU A 379 1.38 28.28 -9.02
CA LEU A 379 1.31 27.79 -7.66
C LEU A 379 0.07 28.34 -6.92
N GLU A 380 -0.26 29.62 -7.12
CA GLU A 380 -1.49 30.20 -6.56
C GLU A 380 -2.75 29.64 -7.24
N LYS A 381 -2.71 29.40 -8.56
CA LYS A 381 -3.82 28.76 -9.29
C LYS A 381 -4.07 27.33 -8.80
N THR A 382 -3.02 26.52 -8.68
CA THR A 382 -3.11 25.14 -8.18
C THR A 382 -3.58 25.08 -6.73
N LYS A 383 -3.11 25.98 -5.85
CA LYS A 383 -3.66 26.12 -4.50
C LYS A 383 -5.15 26.44 -4.51
N ALA A 384 -5.60 27.38 -5.34
CA ALA A 384 -7.02 27.73 -5.44
C ALA A 384 -7.87 26.56 -5.95
N ASP A 385 -7.37 25.81 -6.93
CA ASP A 385 -8.05 24.62 -7.45
C ASP A 385 -8.08 23.48 -6.43
N ASN A 386 -7.02 23.29 -5.64
CA ASN A 386 -6.99 22.32 -4.53
C ASN A 386 -8.03 22.65 -3.45
N VAL A 387 -8.17 23.93 -3.08
CA VAL A 387 -9.21 24.37 -2.12
C VAL A 387 -10.62 24.13 -2.67
N LYS A 388 -10.85 24.41 -3.96
CA LYS A 388 -12.14 24.12 -4.62
C LYS A 388 -12.42 22.61 -4.66
N LEU A 389 -11.42 21.80 -4.95
CA LEU A 389 -11.54 20.34 -4.96
C LEU A 389 -11.89 19.81 -3.58
N TYR A 390 -11.22 20.30 -2.53
CA TYR A 390 -11.56 19.99 -1.14
C TYR A 390 -13.03 20.34 -0.84
N GLY A 391 -13.49 21.52 -1.25
CA GLY A 391 -14.89 21.92 -1.12
C GLY A 391 -15.88 20.98 -1.84
N LYS A 392 -15.54 20.53 -3.07
CA LYS A 392 -16.37 19.56 -3.82
C LYS A 392 -16.41 18.20 -3.13
N ILE A 393 -15.26 17.69 -2.67
CA ILE A 393 -15.17 16.42 -1.95
C ILE A 393 -16.03 16.49 -0.69
N ARG A 394 -15.93 17.57 0.07
CA ARG A 394 -16.75 17.80 1.27
C ARG A 394 -18.25 17.83 0.93
N TYR A 395 -18.64 18.59 -0.09
CA TYR A 395 -20.05 18.64 -0.52
C TYR A 395 -20.60 17.26 -0.93
N VAL A 396 -19.81 16.48 -1.67
CA VAL A 396 -20.19 15.10 -2.05
C VAL A 396 -20.24 14.18 -0.84
N GLN A 397 -19.28 14.30 0.09
CA GLN A 397 -19.27 13.53 1.33
C GLN A 397 -20.48 13.87 2.20
N ASP A 398 -20.82 15.15 2.37
CA ASP A 398 -21.98 15.61 3.15
C ASP A 398 -23.30 15.15 2.51
N TYR A 399 -23.43 15.24 1.17
CA TYR A 399 -24.60 14.74 0.44
C TYR A 399 -24.74 13.21 0.50
N ASN A 400 -23.63 12.48 0.49
CA ASN A 400 -23.64 11.03 0.66
C ASN A 400 -23.95 10.65 2.13
N HIS A 401 -23.48 11.44 3.10
CA HIS A 401 -23.81 11.23 4.52
C HIS A 401 -25.30 11.43 4.80
N GLU A 402 -25.96 12.37 4.11
CA GLU A 402 -27.41 12.62 4.21
C GLU A 402 -28.25 11.46 3.62
N LYS A 403 -27.77 10.79 2.57
CA LYS A 403 -28.41 9.57 2.03
C LYS A 403 -28.14 8.29 2.82
N VAL A 404 -27.09 8.26 3.65
CA VAL A 404 -26.59 7.05 4.32
C VAL A 404 -27.00 6.97 5.81
N VAL A 405 -27.90 7.84 6.29
CA VAL A 405 -28.45 7.76 7.66
C VAL A 405 -29.17 6.42 7.95
N SER A 406 -29.44 5.57 6.96
CA SER A 406 -30.02 4.22 7.17
C SER A 406 -29.05 3.04 7.13
N ARG A 407 -27.73 3.22 6.91
CA ARG A 407 -26.78 2.09 6.95
C ARG A 407 -25.45 2.51 7.53
N GLY A 408 -25.20 2.12 8.78
CA GLY A 408 -23.95 2.35 9.49
C GLY A 408 -22.75 1.86 8.68
N SER A 409 -21.94 2.81 8.21
CA SER A 409 -20.66 2.55 7.57
C SER A 409 -19.55 2.98 8.52
N LYS A 410 -18.86 1.97 9.06
CA LYS A 410 -17.61 2.12 9.83
C LYS A 410 -16.54 2.68 8.89
N ARG A 411 -16.04 3.90 9.16
CA ARG A 411 -14.84 4.43 8.51
C ARG A 411 -13.62 3.63 8.99
N SER A 412 -12.89 3.05 8.04
CA SER A 412 -11.60 2.40 8.28
C SER A 412 -10.54 3.45 8.66
N PRO A 413 -9.69 3.22 9.66
CA PRO A 413 -8.73 4.22 10.14
C PRO A 413 -7.34 3.93 9.56
N GLU A 414 -7.02 4.37 8.34
CA GLU A 414 -5.63 4.30 7.85
C GLU A 414 -5.39 5.18 6.62
N ASP A 415 -5.12 6.47 6.84
CA ASP A 415 -4.29 7.29 5.94
C ASP A 415 -3.72 8.51 6.69
N LEU A 416 -2.75 8.24 7.58
CA LEU A 416 -2.18 9.24 8.50
C LEU A 416 -1.36 10.35 7.79
N GLU A 417 -0.90 10.14 6.56
CA GLU A 417 -0.19 11.18 5.79
C GLU A 417 -1.13 12.07 4.96
N SER A 418 -2.23 11.51 4.43
CA SER A 418 -3.26 12.29 3.75
C SER A 418 -3.94 13.30 4.69
N GLY A 419 -4.03 12.97 5.98
CA GLY A 419 -4.63 13.82 7.00
C GLY A 419 -3.94 15.19 7.20
N ASP A 420 -2.62 15.33 7.02
CA ASP A 420 -1.93 16.62 7.21
C ASP A 420 -2.19 17.57 6.02
N VAL A 421 -2.09 17.04 4.81
CA VAL A 421 -2.41 17.78 3.58
C VAL A 421 -3.89 18.16 3.56
N GLU A 422 -4.77 17.24 3.93
CA GLU A 422 -6.19 17.49 4.09
C GLU A 422 -6.46 18.55 5.17
N SER A 423 -5.78 18.49 6.32
CA SER A 423 -5.91 19.48 7.39
C SER A 423 -5.50 20.88 6.97
N LYS A 424 -4.45 21.01 6.14
CA LYS A 424 -4.00 22.29 5.60
C LYS A 424 -5.04 22.92 4.67
N TYR A 425 -5.57 22.15 3.71
CA TYR A 425 -6.58 22.65 2.78
C TYR A 425 -7.96 22.81 3.44
N LYS A 426 -8.28 21.98 4.44
CA LYS A 426 -9.44 22.13 5.32
C LYS A 426 -9.41 23.48 6.03
N LYS A 427 -8.28 23.82 6.67
CA LYS A 427 -8.12 25.09 7.36
C LYS A 427 -8.25 26.27 6.39
N MET A 428 -7.63 26.20 5.22
CA MET A 428 -7.77 27.24 4.19
C MET A 428 -9.22 27.39 3.71
N TYR A 429 -9.94 26.28 3.52
CA TYR A 429 -11.34 26.28 3.13
C TYR A 429 -12.25 26.82 4.23
N GLU A 430 -12.06 26.42 5.48
CA GLU A 430 -12.83 26.90 6.63
C GLU A 430 -12.60 28.39 6.89
N GLU A 431 -11.38 28.88 6.69
CA GLU A 431 -11.07 30.31 6.78
C GLU A 431 -11.73 31.13 5.65
N ASP A 432 -11.84 30.56 4.44
CA ASP A 432 -12.48 31.21 3.28
C ASP A 432 -14.01 31.18 3.35
N ILE A 433 -14.61 30.08 3.85
CA ILE A 433 -16.06 29.91 3.96
C ILE A 433 -16.64 30.66 5.17
N ASN A 434 -15.85 30.92 6.22
CA ASN A 434 -16.36 31.48 7.47
C ASN A 434 -16.47 33.02 7.38
N PRO A 435 -17.70 33.58 7.37
CA PRO A 435 -17.91 35.02 7.26
C PRO A 435 -17.33 35.80 8.45
N PHE A 436 -17.24 35.18 9.63
CA PHE A 436 -16.66 35.79 10.83
C PHE A 436 -15.13 35.79 10.82
N ALA A 437 -14.48 34.85 10.15
CA ALA A 437 -13.02 34.85 9.99
C ALA A 437 -12.59 35.97 9.03
N ALA A 438 -13.30 36.11 7.90
CA ALA A 438 -13.11 37.22 6.97
C ALA A 438 -13.40 38.57 7.64
N PHE A 439 -14.48 38.66 8.43
CA PHE A 439 -14.82 39.88 9.19
C PHE A 439 -13.79 40.20 10.27
N SER A 440 -13.37 39.24 11.09
CA SER A 440 -12.35 39.44 12.14
C SER A 440 -11.00 39.83 11.55
N LYS A 441 -10.60 39.24 10.41
CA LYS A 441 -9.39 39.63 9.68
C LYS A 441 -9.50 41.07 9.17
N LYS A 442 -10.63 41.42 8.55
CA LYS A 442 -10.90 42.77 8.06
C LYS A 442 -10.95 43.80 9.19
N GLU A 443 -11.54 43.47 10.33
CA GLU A 443 -11.56 44.32 11.52
C GLU A 443 -10.15 44.51 12.09
N ARG A 444 -9.34 43.44 12.23
CA ARG A 444 -7.94 43.56 12.67
C ARG A 444 -7.11 44.39 11.71
N ASP A 445 -7.30 44.23 10.40
CA ASP A 445 -6.58 45.00 9.38
C ASP A 445 -7.02 46.46 9.37
N GLN A 446 -8.30 46.73 9.64
CA GLN A 446 -8.83 48.08 9.79
C GLN A 446 -8.30 48.75 11.06
N ARG A 447 -8.34 48.06 12.21
CA ARG A 447 -7.70 48.49 13.46
C ARG A 447 -6.21 48.74 13.23
N TYR A 448 -5.53 47.87 12.49
CA TYR A 448 -4.11 48.05 12.16
C TYR A 448 -3.87 49.28 11.28
N LYS A 449 -4.76 49.57 10.32
CA LYS A 449 -4.70 50.79 9.49
C LYS A 449 -5.00 52.06 10.29
N GLU A 450 -5.92 51.98 11.24
CA GLU A 450 -6.32 53.05 12.16
C GLU A 450 -5.26 53.36 13.23
N LEU A 451 -4.29 52.45 13.47
CA LEU A 451 -3.14 52.74 14.33
C LEU A 451 -2.25 53.84 13.71
N GLY A 452 -1.86 54.80 14.55
CA GLY A 452 -0.89 55.83 14.19
C GLY A 452 0.47 55.22 13.82
N LEU A 453 1.28 55.94 13.03
CA LEU A 453 2.61 55.47 12.59
C LEU A 453 3.51 55.05 13.77
N ARG A 454 3.40 55.70 14.93
CA ARG A 454 4.14 55.38 16.15
C ARG A 454 3.66 54.07 16.81
N ASP A 455 2.35 53.86 16.83
CA ASP A 455 1.76 52.64 17.39
C ASP A 455 2.04 51.43 16.48
N LYS A 456 2.09 51.63 15.16
CA LYS A 456 2.49 50.59 14.19
C LYS A 456 3.90 50.09 14.44
N ILE A 457 4.86 51.00 14.64
CA ILE A 457 6.26 50.65 14.94
C ILE A 457 6.36 49.92 16.28
N THR A 458 5.62 50.38 17.30
CA THR A 458 5.60 49.74 18.61
C THR A 458 4.99 48.33 18.55
N LEU A 459 3.90 48.15 17.80
CA LEU A 459 3.25 46.85 17.63
C LEU A 459 4.10 45.87 16.81
N THR A 460 4.81 46.35 15.78
CA THR A 460 5.75 45.51 15.02
C THR A 460 6.98 45.16 15.83
N SER A 461 7.55 46.11 16.57
CA SER A 461 8.66 45.85 17.50
C SER A 461 8.26 44.87 18.60
N GLY A 462 7.08 45.06 19.21
CA GLY A 462 6.53 44.17 20.22
C GLY A 462 6.24 42.76 19.69
N ARG A 463 5.64 42.63 18.50
CA ARG A 463 5.45 41.33 17.84
C ARG A 463 6.77 40.65 17.48
N PHE A 464 7.78 41.40 17.03
CA PHE A 464 9.09 40.88 16.71
C PHE A 464 9.81 40.35 17.96
N LEU A 465 9.76 41.11 19.06
CA LEU A 465 10.33 40.72 20.34
C LEU A 465 9.61 39.51 20.94
N LEU A 466 8.28 39.43 20.90
CA LEU A 466 7.53 38.29 21.47
C LEU A 466 7.51 37.05 20.56
N GLY A 467 7.48 37.24 19.24
CA GLY A 467 7.30 36.17 18.26
C GLY A 467 8.56 35.33 18.03
N ASN A 468 9.75 35.91 18.18
CA ASN A 468 10.99 35.20 17.92
C ASN A 468 11.69 34.77 19.22
N LYS A 469 11.97 33.46 19.36
CA LYS A 469 12.68 32.92 20.54
C LYS A 469 14.04 33.57 20.75
N TYR A 470 14.78 33.88 19.67
CA TYR A 470 16.08 34.53 19.75
C TYR A 470 15.99 36.00 20.16
N ALA A 471 14.95 36.71 19.71
CA ALA A 471 14.72 38.10 20.09
C ALA A 471 14.38 38.23 21.58
N ARG A 472 13.61 37.27 22.14
CA ARG A 472 13.35 37.19 23.58
C ARG A 472 14.63 36.97 24.39
N THR A 473 15.45 36.02 23.97
CA THR A 473 16.73 35.71 24.63
C THR A 473 17.70 36.90 24.54
N PHE A 474 17.79 37.55 23.37
CA PHE A 474 18.61 38.74 23.18
C PHE A 474 18.14 39.90 24.07
N ALA A 475 16.85 40.19 24.12
CA ALA A 475 16.31 41.24 24.98
C ALA A 475 16.57 40.96 26.47
N PHE A 476 16.44 39.70 26.91
CA PHE A 476 16.75 39.29 28.27
C PHE A 476 18.23 39.48 28.63
N PHE A 477 19.15 39.08 27.76
CA PHE A 477 20.57 39.33 27.98
C PHE A 477 20.94 40.81 27.88
N TYR A 478 20.27 41.56 27.01
CA TYR A 478 20.44 43.00 26.88
C TYR A 478 20.01 43.73 28.16
N THR A 479 18.87 43.38 28.76
CA THR A 479 18.46 43.97 30.05
C THR A 479 19.42 43.59 31.16
N ILE A 480 19.85 42.33 31.25
CA ILE A 480 20.87 41.90 32.23
C ILE A 480 22.18 42.68 32.04
N GLY A 481 22.66 42.79 30.81
CA GLY A 481 23.89 43.52 30.50
C GLY A 481 23.77 45.00 30.86
N LEU A 482 22.62 45.62 30.61
CA LEU A 482 22.36 47.00 31.00
C LEU A 482 22.33 47.16 32.53
N HIS A 483 21.72 46.22 33.25
CA HIS A 483 21.75 46.24 34.72
C HIS A 483 23.19 46.08 35.23
N VAL A 484 23.96 45.13 34.71
CA VAL A 484 25.37 44.96 35.06
C VAL A 484 26.15 46.25 34.79
N LEU A 485 25.95 46.89 33.64
CA LEU A 485 26.61 48.15 33.30
C LEU A 485 26.26 49.27 34.28
N VAL A 486 24.96 49.44 34.59
CA VAL A 486 24.51 50.44 35.56
C VAL A 486 25.07 50.15 36.96
N PHE A 487 25.04 48.89 37.42
CA PHE A 487 25.66 48.50 38.68
C PHE A 487 27.17 48.73 38.69
N THR A 488 27.85 48.51 37.57
CA THR A 488 29.29 48.76 37.46
C THR A 488 29.59 50.25 37.48
N CYS A 489 28.79 51.08 36.82
CA CYS A 489 28.87 52.54 36.90
C CYS A 489 28.63 53.03 38.33
N LEU A 490 27.55 52.59 38.99
CA LEU A 490 27.26 52.95 40.38
C LEU A 490 28.34 52.45 41.33
N TYR A 491 28.88 51.25 41.12
CA TYR A 491 30.00 50.72 41.90
C TYR A 491 31.27 51.55 41.72
N ARG A 492 31.60 51.94 40.49
CA ARG A 492 32.74 52.83 40.21
C ARG A 492 32.55 54.21 40.83
N MET A 493 31.35 54.77 40.75
CA MET A 493 31.02 56.07 41.36
C MET A 493 31.02 56.00 42.88
N SER A 494 30.54 54.89 43.46
CA SER A 494 30.59 54.61 44.89
C SER A 494 32.03 54.37 45.38
N ALA A 495 32.85 53.63 44.63
CA ALA A 495 34.26 53.43 44.95
C ALA A 495 35.05 54.76 44.89
N LEU A 496 34.78 55.61 43.89
CA LEU A 496 35.35 56.95 43.82
C LEU A 496 34.88 57.84 44.98
N SER A 497 33.62 57.74 45.39
CA SER A 497 33.07 58.41 46.57
C SER A 497 33.72 57.91 47.88
N HIS A 498 33.91 56.60 48.04
CA HIS A 498 34.60 56.01 49.20
C HIS A 498 36.08 56.39 49.28
N LEU A 499 36.75 56.53 48.12
CA LEU A 499 38.12 57.07 48.08
C LEU A 499 38.16 58.56 48.43
N SER A 500 37.14 59.33 48.07
CA SER A 500 37.01 60.74 48.45
C SER A 500 36.73 60.93 49.94
N HIS A 501 35.97 60.04 50.58
CA HIS A 501 35.70 60.11 52.03
C HIS A 501 36.74 59.39 52.88
N GLY A 502 37.45 58.38 52.35
CA GLY A 502 38.57 57.73 53.04
C GLY A 502 39.80 58.63 53.23
N SER A 503 39.89 59.73 52.47
CA SER A 503 40.92 60.75 52.65
C SER A 503 40.61 61.78 53.75
N GLU A 504 39.41 61.79 54.33
CA GLU A 504 39.03 62.79 55.37
C GLU A 504 39.14 62.28 56.82
N GLU A 505 39.34 60.98 57.08
CA GLU A 505 39.46 60.45 58.46
C GLU A 505 40.90 60.23 58.96
N ILE A 506 41.93 60.54 58.18
CA ILE A 506 43.34 60.47 58.62
C ILE A 506 44.09 61.75 58.24
N ALA A 507 43.72 62.90 58.80
CA ALA A 507 44.65 64.00 59.02
C ALA A 507 44.01 65.13 59.85
N GLU A 508 44.17 65.05 61.16
CA GLU A 508 44.34 66.24 62.01
C GLU A 508 45.48 65.95 63.03
N PRO A 509 46.14 66.96 63.60
CA PRO A 509 47.38 67.50 63.03
C PRO A 509 48.57 67.42 64.00
N THR A 510 49.79 67.27 63.49
CA THR A 510 51.01 67.61 64.24
C THR A 510 51.93 68.49 63.39
N LEU A 511 51.78 69.79 63.67
CA LEU A 511 52.72 70.89 63.43
C LEU A 511 54.19 70.47 63.52
N LEU A 512 55.02 70.92 62.58
CA LEU A 512 56.35 71.40 62.92
C LEU A 512 56.69 72.68 62.14
N THR A 513 57.19 73.64 62.89
CA THR A 513 57.57 75.00 62.54
C THR A 513 58.76 75.11 61.58
N HIS A 514 58.78 76.25 60.88
CA HIS A 514 59.90 77.15 60.57
C HIS A 514 60.66 77.07 59.21
N ALA A 515 60.52 78.19 58.49
CA ALA A 515 61.50 78.91 57.66
C ALA A 515 61.89 78.41 56.25
N LEU A 516 61.93 79.43 55.37
CA LEU A 516 62.44 79.56 53.99
C LEU A 516 61.52 79.16 52.83
#